data_AF-A0A838Z947-F1
#
_entry.id   AF-A0A838Z947-F1
#
_cell.length_a   1.000
_cell.length_b   1.000
_cell.length_c   1.000
_cell.angle_alpha   90.00
_cell.angle_beta   90.00
_cell.angle_gamma   90.00
#
_symmetry.space_group_name_H-M   'P 1'
#
loop_
_entity.id
_entity.type
_entity.pdbx_description
1 polymer ?
#
loop_
_entity_poly.entity_id
_entity_poly.type
_entity_poly.pdbx_seq_one_letter_code
_entity_poly.pdbx_strand_id
1 'polypeptide(L)'
;MIIFCGVNTFSIAQQNVTFGKGKTTNVTVTSSSNASNQTGIKTLMSSGYLPNKNAAARLLSQATLGTTYADIENVATNGIEQWVDQQLAMPNSFSINNYIQSLHEALADSLKRTNPSKTLANTSVGDYFFDVAWFQGNMTVPDLLRWRVALGLSEIFVTSRVSAFDNNP
;
A
#
# COMPACT_ATOMS: atom_id res chain seq x y z
N MET A 1 -30.41 55.76 33.89
CA MET A 1 -29.35 55.19 33.02
C MET A 1 -29.13 53.75 33.47
N ILE A 2 -29.15 52.83 32.50
CA ILE A 2 -29.52 51.41 32.60
C ILE A 2 -28.49 50.58 33.41
N ILE A 3 -28.98 49.75 34.34
CA ILE A 3 -28.21 48.70 35.01
C ILE A 3 -28.18 47.48 34.09
N PHE A 4 -27.00 47.17 33.55
CA PHE A 4 -26.78 46.02 32.66
C PHE A 4 -26.39 44.81 33.52
N CYS A 5 -27.31 43.87 33.71
CA CYS A 5 -27.03 42.60 34.40
C CYS A 5 -26.54 41.59 33.36
N GLY A 6 -25.21 41.40 33.28
CA GLY A 6 -24.59 40.46 32.35
C GLY A 6 -24.76 39.02 32.82
N VAL A 7 -25.68 38.29 32.20
CA VAL A 7 -25.83 36.84 32.40
C VAL A 7 -24.68 36.13 31.69
N ASN A 8 -23.69 35.65 32.44
CA ASN A 8 -22.62 34.83 31.89
C ASN A 8 -23.14 33.40 31.72
N THR A 9 -23.55 33.05 30.51
CA THR A 9 -23.84 31.66 30.14
C THR A 9 -22.52 30.92 29.93
N PHE A 10 -22.14 30.06 30.87
CA PHE A 10 -21.09 29.08 30.64
C PHE A 10 -21.64 27.98 29.72
N SER A 11 -21.22 27.98 28.46
CA SER A 11 -21.47 26.85 27.56
C SER A 11 -20.56 25.68 27.96
N ILE A 12 -21.14 24.59 28.45
CA ILE A 12 -20.40 23.33 28.63
C ILE A 12 -20.14 22.77 27.23
N ALA A 13 -18.91 22.89 26.74
CA ALA A 13 -18.48 22.26 25.50
C ALA A 13 -18.58 20.74 25.63
N GLN A 14 -19.03 20.07 24.56
CA GLN A 14 -19.09 18.62 24.48
C GLN A 14 -17.68 18.03 24.62
N GLN A 15 -17.48 17.12 25.58
CA GLN A 15 -16.20 16.43 25.76
C GLN A 15 -16.03 15.36 24.69
N ASN A 16 -14.88 15.33 24.01
CA ASN A 16 -14.54 14.23 23.11
C ASN A 16 -14.34 12.95 23.94
N VAL A 17 -15.17 11.95 23.71
CA VAL A 17 -15.02 10.60 24.28
C VAL A 17 -14.19 9.76 23.32
N THR A 18 -12.97 9.40 23.70
CA THR A 18 -12.10 8.52 22.92
C THR A 18 -12.16 7.11 23.49
N PHE A 19 -12.59 6.16 22.67
CA PHE A 19 -12.56 4.73 22.99
C PHE A 19 -11.28 4.08 22.45
N GLY A 20 -10.69 3.16 23.21
CA GLY A 20 -9.49 2.41 22.80
C GLY A 20 -8.17 3.03 23.28
N LYS A 21 -7.03 2.46 22.85
CA LYS A 21 -5.67 2.83 23.31
C LYS A 21 -5.52 2.87 24.85
N GLY A 22 -6.26 2.01 25.57
CA GLY A 22 -6.28 1.98 27.03
C GLY A 22 -7.33 2.89 27.70
N LYS A 23 -8.17 3.59 26.92
CA LYS A 23 -9.34 4.33 27.41
C LYS A 23 -10.58 3.44 27.31
N THR A 24 -11.01 2.88 28.44
CA THR A 24 -12.16 1.94 28.53
C THR A 24 -13.25 2.43 29.49
N THR A 25 -13.26 3.72 29.85
CA THR A 25 -14.26 4.27 30.77
C THR A 25 -15.66 4.08 30.20
N ASN A 26 -16.54 3.43 30.98
CA ASN A 26 -17.92 3.10 30.61
C ASN A 26 -18.07 2.17 29.38
N VAL A 27 -17.07 1.34 29.07
CA VAL A 27 -17.17 0.33 28.01
C VAL A 27 -17.31 -1.06 28.60
N THR A 28 -18.40 -1.76 28.24
CA THR A 28 -18.58 -3.18 28.52
C THR A 28 -18.20 -3.98 27.28
N VAL A 29 -17.23 -4.90 27.41
CA VAL A 29 -16.81 -5.78 26.31
C VAL A 29 -17.30 -7.19 26.55
N THR A 30 -18.00 -7.74 25.56
CA THR A 30 -18.41 -9.15 25.55
C THR A 30 -17.64 -9.88 24.46
N SER A 31 -17.01 -11.00 24.80
CA SER A 31 -16.27 -11.86 23.88
C SER A 31 -16.83 -13.28 23.90
N SER A 32 -16.85 -13.95 22.75
CA SER A 32 -17.32 -15.33 22.62
C SER A 32 -16.39 -16.35 23.28
N SER A 33 -15.11 -16.01 23.47
CA SER A 33 -14.13 -16.81 24.18
C SER A 33 -13.07 -15.93 24.83
N ASN A 34 -12.54 -16.37 25.97
CA ASN A 34 -11.40 -15.74 26.64
C ASN A 34 -10.30 -16.78 26.75
N ALA A 35 -9.20 -16.60 26.02
CA ALA A 35 -7.98 -17.37 26.24
C ALA A 35 -7.14 -16.69 27.34
N SER A 36 -6.40 -17.48 28.14
CA SER A 36 -5.72 -17.05 29.38
C SER A 36 -5.17 -15.61 29.38
N ASN A 37 -4.42 -15.20 28.35
CA ASN A 37 -3.81 -13.87 28.24
C ASN A 37 -4.48 -12.93 27.22
N GLN A 38 -5.59 -13.33 26.60
CA GLN A 38 -6.32 -12.65 25.53
C GLN A 38 -7.81 -12.48 25.89
N THR A 39 -8.07 -11.68 26.92
CA THR A 39 -9.42 -11.28 27.32
C THR A 39 -9.99 -10.22 26.37
N GLY A 40 -11.31 -10.22 26.11
CA GLY A 40 -11.96 -9.24 25.22
C GLY A 40 -11.57 -7.78 25.49
N ILE A 41 -11.43 -7.37 26.76
CA ILE A 41 -11.03 -5.99 27.12
C ILE A 41 -9.66 -5.57 26.54
N LYS A 42 -8.75 -6.53 26.26
CA LYS A 42 -7.42 -6.24 25.72
C LYS A 42 -7.46 -5.70 24.29
N THR A 43 -8.53 -5.90 23.53
CA THR A 43 -8.69 -5.28 22.20
C THR A 43 -8.82 -3.75 22.29
N LEU A 44 -9.25 -3.24 23.45
CA LEU A 44 -9.35 -1.81 23.72
C LEU A 44 -8.12 -1.26 24.45
N MET A 45 -7.24 -2.14 24.95
CA MET A 45 -6.02 -1.75 25.65
C MET A 45 -4.82 -1.71 24.69
N SER A 46 -3.84 -0.86 24.98
CA SER A 46 -2.59 -0.86 24.22
C SER A 46 -1.75 -2.13 24.44
N SER A 47 -1.99 -2.85 25.55
CA SER A 47 -1.30 -4.10 25.89
C SER A 47 -1.82 -5.26 25.04
N GLY A 48 -1.13 -5.58 23.96
CA GLY A 48 -1.54 -6.58 22.96
C GLY A 48 -1.72 -6.01 21.56
N TYR A 49 -1.64 -4.68 21.42
CA TYR A 49 -1.65 -4.01 20.11
C TYR A 49 -0.33 -4.23 19.37
N LEU A 50 0.81 -4.07 20.07
CA LEU A 50 2.17 -4.29 19.54
C LEU A 50 3.08 -4.90 20.62
N PRO A 51 4.06 -5.76 20.27
CA PRO A 51 4.28 -6.32 18.93
C PRO A 51 3.37 -7.51 18.62
N ASN A 52 2.70 -7.48 17.46
CA ASN A 52 1.84 -8.58 16.98
C ASN A 52 2.38 -9.20 15.69
N LYS A 53 3.38 -10.09 15.84
CA LYS A 53 4.03 -10.78 14.71
C LYS A 53 3.05 -11.60 13.86
N ASN A 54 2.02 -12.20 14.46
CA ASN A 54 1.01 -12.95 13.73
C ASN A 54 0.15 -12.05 12.82
N ALA A 55 -0.28 -10.89 13.32
CA ALA A 55 -1.04 -9.94 12.52
C ALA A 55 -0.16 -9.32 11.42
N ALA A 56 1.09 -8.95 11.74
CA ALA A 56 2.06 -8.44 10.77
C ALA A 56 2.33 -9.45 9.65
N ALA A 57 2.58 -10.72 9.99
CA ALA A 57 2.80 -11.78 9.00
C ALA A 57 1.58 -12.01 8.10
N ARG A 58 0.36 -12.00 8.66
CA ARG A 58 -0.88 -12.13 7.88
C ARG A 58 -1.06 -10.99 6.90
N LEU A 59 -0.86 -9.76 7.36
CA LEU A 59 -0.95 -8.57 6.51
C LEU A 59 0.08 -8.65 5.38
N LEU A 60 1.35 -8.85 5.71
CA LEU A 60 2.44 -8.85 4.73
C LEU A 60 2.28 -9.98 3.71
N SER A 61 1.77 -11.15 4.11
CA SER A 61 1.44 -12.25 3.19
C SER A 61 0.39 -11.86 2.15
N GLN A 62 -0.58 -11.02 2.51
CA GLN A 62 -1.62 -10.53 1.59
C GLN A 62 -1.17 -9.31 0.78
N ALA A 63 -0.38 -8.42 1.41
CA ALA A 63 0.00 -7.12 0.86
C ALA A 63 1.29 -7.15 0.04
N THR A 64 2.05 -8.25 0.06
CA THR A 64 3.33 -8.37 -0.65
C THR A 64 3.40 -9.69 -1.44
N LEU A 65 4.46 -9.89 -2.23
CA LEU A 65 4.76 -11.17 -2.91
C LEU A 65 5.72 -12.06 -2.11
N GLY A 66 6.21 -11.56 -0.98
CA GLY A 66 7.19 -12.22 -0.13
C GLY A 66 7.76 -11.22 0.86
N THR A 67 7.98 -11.68 2.09
CA THR A 67 8.51 -10.85 3.17
C THR A 67 9.52 -11.64 3.98
N THR A 68 10.53 -10.96 4.50
CA THR A 68 11.51 -11.59 5.39
C THR A 68 11.02 -11.60 6.83
N TYR A 69 11.60 -12.43 7.68
CA TYR A 69 11.28 -12.42 9.11
C TYR A 69 11.58 -11.05 9.76
N ALA A 70 12.64 -10.37 9.29
CA ALA A 70 13.02 -9.05 9.78
C ALA A 70 11.93 -8.00 9.46
N ASP A 71 11.33 -8.06 8.27
CA ASP A 71 10.23 -7.17 7.89
C ASP A 71 9.00 -7.39 8.78
N ILE A 72 8.67 -8.66 9.06
CA ILE A 72 7.57 -9.02 9.96
C ILE A 72 7.81 -8.44 11.36
N GLU A 73 9.04 -8.54 11.88
CA GLU A 73 9.38 -7.99 13.19
C GLU A 73 9.35 -6.47 13.22
N ASN A 74 9.78 -5.82 12.14
CA ASN A 74 9.71 -4.38 11.95
C ASN A 74 8.25 -3.90 11.97
N VAL A 75 7.37 -4.49 11.15
CA VAL A 75 5.94 -4.14 11.11
C VAL A 75 5.23 -4.49 12.42
N ALA A 76 5.61 -5.59 13.06
CA ALA A 76 5.08 -5.94 14.37
C ALA A 76 5.43 -4.87 15.41
N THR A 77 6.61 -4.25 15.33
CA THR A 77 7.07 -3.25 16.31
C THR A 77 6.54 -1.86 16.00
N ASN A 78 6.60 -1.44 14.74
CA ASN A 78 6.14 -0.11 14.28
C ASN A 78 4.61 -0.02 14.16
N GLY A 79 3.96 -1.15 13.90
CA GLY A 79 2.52 -1.25 13.72
C GLY A 79 2.08 -1.22 12.27
N ILE A 80 0.92 -1.86 12.05
CA ILE A 80 0.33 -2.07 10.72
C ILE A 80 -0.07 -0.74 10.08
N GLU A 81 -0.77 0.13 10.82
CA GLU A 81 -1.24 1.42 10.30
C GLU A 81 -0.09 2.28 9.81
N GLN A 82 0.98 2.38 10.62
CA GLN A 82 2.16 3.14 10.24
C GLN A 82 2.86 2.57 9.00
N TRP A 83 2.92 1.24 8.87
CA TRP A 83 3.47 0.61 7.67
C TRP A 83 2.61 0.89 6.42
N VAL A 84 1.28 0.83 6.54
CA VAL A 84 0.36 1.15 5.44
C VAL A 84 0.51 2.61 5.03
N ASP A 85 0.53 3.54 5.98
CA ASP A 85 0.73 4.96 5.71
C ASP A 85 2.06 5.23 4.99
N GLN A 86 3.14 4.55 5.42
CA GLN A 86 4.44 4.63 4.74
C GLN A 86 4.35 4.12 3.31
N GLN A 87 3.70 2.99 3.07
CA GLN A 87 3.54 2.43 1.72
C GLN A 87 2.72 3.34 0.80
N LEU A 88 1.66 3.98 1.32
CA LEU A 88 0.82 4.91 0.56
C LEU A 88 1.51 6.25 0.30
N ALA A 89 2.43 6.67 1.19
CA ALA A 89 3.22 7.88 1.03
C ALA A 89 4.41 7.72 0.08
N MET A 90 4.79 6.49 -0.29
CA MET A 90 5.92 6.26 -1.20
C MET A 90 5.60 6.78 -2.61
N PRO A 91 6.49 7.57 -3.23
CA PRO A 91 6.34 7.99 -4.61
C PRO A 91 6.53 6.79 -5.55
N ASN A 92 5.86 6.84 -6.71
CA ASN A 92 6.10 5.85 -7.75
C ASN A 92 7.56 5.91 -8.22
N SER A 93 8.33 4.86 -7.92
CA SER A 93 9.74 4.77 -8.28
C SER A 93 10.02 4.06 -9.61
N PHE A 94 8.99 3.51 -10.27
CA PHE A 94 9.16 2.73 -11.50
C PHE A 94 8.21 3.14 -12.62
N SER A 95 8.81 3.37 -13.79
CA SER A 95 8.09 3.68 -15.03
C SER A 95 8.36 2.58 -16.05
N ILE A 96 7.29 1.90 -16.47
CA ILE A 96 7.34 0.86 -17.51
C ILE A 96 7.94 1.41 -18.80
N ASN A 97 7.51 2.62 -19.22
CA ASN A 97 8.00 3.25 -20.44
C ASN A 97 9.49 3.55 -20.38
N ASN A 98 9.99 4.05 -19.24
CA ASN A 98 11.41 4.34 -19.08
C ASN A 98 12.24 3.06 -19.05
N TYR A 99 11.73 2.01 -18.41
CA TYR A 99 12.40 0.71 -18.40
C TYR A 99 12.49 0.11 -19.80
N ILE A 100 11.40 0.11 -20.57
CA ILE A 100 11.40 -0.39 -21.97
C ILE A 100 12.35 0.45 -22.84
N GLN A 101 12.37 1.77 -22.69
CA GLN A 101 13.33 2.64 -23.39
C GLN A 101 14.78 2.29 -23.05
N SER A 102 15.08 2.06 -21.77
CA SER A 102 16.43 1.66 -21.35
C SER A 102 16.84 0.29 -21.92
N LEU A 103 15.91 -0.66 -22.03
CA LEU A 103 16.16 -1.95 -22.68
C LEU A 103 16.42 -1.78 -24.18
N HIS A 104 15.65 -0.92 -24.85
CA HIS A 104 15.85 -0.58 -26.25
C HIS A 104 17.25 0.00 -26.50
N GLU A 105 17.67 0.96 -25.67
CA GLU A 105 19.01 1.56 -25.76
C GLU A 105 20.11 0.51 -25.55
N ALA A 106 20.00 -0.32 -24.52
CA ALA A 106 20.95 -1.38 -24.23
C ALA A 106 21.07 -2.39 -25.39
N LEU A 107 19.94 -2.77 -26.01
CA LEU A 107 19.93 -3.67 -27.15
C LEU A 107 20.57 -3.03 -28.39
N ALA A 108 20.23 -1.77 -28.70
CA ALA A 108 20.83 -1.05 -29.82
C ALA A 108 22.35 -0.95 -29.71
N ASP A 109 22.85 -0.70 -28.50
CA ASP A 109 24.28 -0.60 -28.21
C ASP A 109 24.99 -1.95 -28.29
N SER A 110 24.38 -3.03 -27.76
CA SER A 110 24.93 -4.39 -27.85
C SER A 110 25.10 -4.88 -29.30
N LEU A 111 24.17 -4.49 -30.18
CA LEU A 111 24.20 -4.79 -31.60
C LEU A 111 25.14 -3.86 -32.40
N LYS A 112 25.85 -2.95 -31.73
CA LYS A 112 26.76 -1.95 -32.32
C LYS A 112 26.12 -1.18 -33.48
N ARG A 113 24.81 -0.90 -33.39
CA ARG A 113 24.10 -0.19 -34.46
C ARG A 113 24.48 1.28 -34.44
N THR A 114 25.32 1.68 -35.40
CA THR A 114 25.80 3.06 -35.59
C THR A 114 24.85 3.93 -36.43
N ASN A 115 23.79 3.35 -36.99
CA ASN A 115 22.87 4.04 -37.88
C ASN A 115 21.86 4.93 -37.09
N PRO A 116 21.61 6.20 -37.49
CA PRO A 116 20.64 7.10 -36.84
C PRO A 116 19.20 6.57 -36.72
N SER A 117 18.83 5.47 -37.39
CA SER A 117 17.51 4.81 -37.23
C SER A 117 17.43 3.88 -36.01
N LYS A 118 17.81 4.35 -34.81
CA LYS A 118 17.58 3.65 -33.52
C LYS A 118 16.10 3.72 -33.09
N THR A 119 15.16 3.34 -33.96
CA THR A 119 13.73 3.36 -33.64
C THR A 119 13.31 2.05 -32.97
N LEU A 120 12.32 2.11 -32.07
CA LEU A 120 11.76 0.94 -31.34
C LEU A 120 11.38 -0.22 -32.28
N ALA A 121 10.89 0.12 -33.48
CA ALA A 121 10.51 -0.86 -34.50
C ALA A 121 11.68 -1.69 -35.07
N ASN A 122 12.93 -1.24 -34.92
CA ASN A 122 14.11 -1.86 -35.56
C ASN A 122 14.99 -2.69 -34.60
N THR A 123 14.69 -2.65 -33.30
CA THR A 123 15.39 -3.39 -32.23
C THR A 123 14.59 -4.59 -31.72
N SER A 124 13.47 -4.92 -32.37
CA SER A 124 12.56 -6.01 -31.97
C SER A 124 11.98 -5.85 -30.55
N VAL A 125 12.01 -4.64 -29.99
CA VAL A 125 11.35 -4.30 -28.73
C VAL A 125 9.88 -4.02 -29.02
N GLY A 126 9.09 -5.09 -29.06
CA GLY A 126 7.64 -5.05 -29.28
C GLY A 126 6.83 -5.24 -27.99
N ASP A 127 5.52 -5.47 -28.16
CA ASP A 127 4.53 -5.49 -27.07
C ASP A 127 4.78 -6.52 -25.97
N TYR A 128 5.55 -7.58 -26.25
CA TYR A 128 5.93 -8.59 -25.25
C TYR A 128 6.81 -8.00 -24.13
N PHE A 129 7.60 -6.96 -24.41
CA PHE A 129 8.46 -6.33 -23.40
C PHE A 129 7.68 -5.59 -22.32
N PHE A 130 6.39 -5.31 -22.55
CA PHE A 130 5.50 -4.84 -21.50
C PHE A 130 5.45 -5.82 -20.32
N ASP A 131 5.32 -7.12 -20.59
CA ASP A 131 5.21 -8.13 -19.52
C ASP A 131 6.49 -8.23 -18.72
N VAL A 132 7.64 -8.19 -19.41
CA VAL A 132 8.96 -8.15 -18.78
C VAL A 132 9.09 -6.93 -17.88
N ALA A 133 8.72 -5.74 -18.37
CA ALA A 133 8.77 -4.50 -17.61
C ALA A 133 7.80 -4.51 -16.43
N TRP A 134 6.60 -5.06 -16.61
CA TRP A 134 5.58 -5.19 -15.57
C TRP A 134 6.08 -6.06 -14.42
N PHE A 135 6.56 -7.27 -14.72
CA PHE A 135 7.08 -8.16 -13.68
C PHE A 135 8.36 -7.62 -13.04
N GLN A 136 9.23 -6.94 -13.80
CA GLN A 136 10.40 -6.26 -13.24
C GLN A 136 9.98 -5.23 -12.17
N GLY A 137 9.00 -4.39 -12.46
CA GLY A 137 8.46 -3.42 -11.50
C GLY A 137 7.89 -4.11 -10.27
N ASN A 138 7.01 -5.09 -10.46
CA ASN A 138 6.37 -5.83 -9.37
C ASN A 138 7.37 -6.53 -8.42
N MET A 139 8.53 -6.96 -8.91
CA MET A 139 9.53 -7.69 -8.11
C MET A 139 10.59 -6.81 -7.46
N THR A 140 10.82 -5.58 -7.95
CA THR A 140 11.97 -4.76 -7.52
C THR A 140 11.61 -3.49 -6.77
N VAL A 141 10.36 -3.03 -6.88
CA VAL A 141 9.96 -1.73 -6.36
C VAL A 141 9.65 -1.79 -4.87
N PRO A 142 10.07 -0.78 -4.07
CA PRO A 142 9.78 -0.73 -2.63
C PRO A 142 8.31 -0.44 -2.24
N ASP A 143 7.49 0.09 -3.16
CA ASP A 143 6.06 0.38 -2.95
C ASP A 143 5.15 -0.86 -3.14
N LEU A 144 5.46 -1.92 -2.38
CA LEU A 144 4.89 -3.27 -2.47
C LEU A 144 3.35 -3.28 -2.46
N LEU A 145 2.73 -2.49 -1.57
CA LEU A 145 1.26 -2.47 -1.43
C LEU A 145 0.59 -2.01 -2.74
N ARG A 146 1.14 -0.98 -3.38
CA ARG A 146 0.58 -0.43 -4.62
C ARG A 146 0.66 -1.43 -5.76
N TRP A 147 1.80 -2.11 -5.92
CA TRP A 147 1.96 -3.15 -6.94
C TRP A 147 1.09 -4.37 -6.67
N ARG A 148 0.92 -4.78 -5.41
CA ARG A 148 0.02 -5.91 -5.08
C ARG A 148 -1.42 -5.61 -5.43
N VAL A 149 -1.88 -4.38 -5.17
CA VAL A 149 -3.22 -3.93 -5.59
C VAL A 149 -3.31 -3.85 -7.10
N ALA A 150 -2.30 -3.29 -7.78
CA ALA A 150 -2.29 -3.22 -9.24
C ALA A 150 -2.35 -4.62 -9.90
N LEU A 151 -1.63 -5.60 -9.35
CA LEU A 151 -1.69 -7.00 -9.78
C LEU A 151 -3.09 -7.57 -9.59
N GLY A 152 -3.70 -7.43 -8.41
CA GLY A 152 -5.06 -7.90 -8.17
C GLY A 152 -6.10 -7.23 -9.09
N LEU A 153 -5.94 -5.95 -9.39
CA LEU A 153 -6.79 -5.25 -10.37
C LEU A 153 -6.58 -5.78 -11.79
N SER A 154 -5.34 -6.14 -12.18
CA SER A 154 -5.05 -6.71 -13.50
C SER A 154 -5.68 -8.09 -13.72
N GLU A 155 -5.96 -8.83 -12.64
CA GLU A 155 -6.66 -10.13 -12.71
C GLU A 155 -8.19 -9.96 -12.86
N ILE A 156 -8.72 -8.79 -12.50
CA ILE A 156 -10.15 -8.47 -12.60
C ILE A 156 -10.47 -7.81 -13.94
N PHE A 157 -9.60 -6.91 -14.40
CA PHE A 157 -9.82 -6.18 -15.65
C PHE A 157 -9.30 -6.96 -16.85
N VAL A 158 -10.20 -7.35 -17.75
CA VAL A 158 -9.84 -7.93 -19.05
C VAL A 158 -9.58 -6.80 -20.05
N THR A 159 -8.31 -6.50 -20.29
CA THR A 159 -7.89 -5.53 -21.31
C THR A 159 -7.19 -6.25 -22.45
N SER A 160 -7.67 -6.09 -23.69
CA SER A 160 -6.95 -6.58 -24.86
C SER A 160 -5.86 -5.60 -25.26
N ARG A 161 -4.64 -6.09 -25.51
CA ARG A 161 -3.57 -5.29 -26.12
C ARG A 161 -3.81 -5.05 -27.61
N VAL A 162 -4.51 -5.98 -28.27
CA VAL A 162 -4.90 -5.89 -29.68
C VAL A 162 -6.39 -5.58 -29.72
N SER A 163 -6.74 -4.32 -29.97
CA SER A 163 -8.14 -3.93 -30.16
C SER A 163 -8.53 -4.12 -31.63
N ALA A 164 -9.74 -4.62 -31.90
CA ALA A 164 -10.28 -4.71 -33.25
C ALA A 164 -10.64 -3.33 -33.85
N PHE A 165 -10.51 -2.26 -33.06
CA PHE A 165 -10.86 -0.88 -33.40
C PHE A 165 -9.62 -0.03 -33.73
N ASP A 166 -8.46 -0.66 -33.93
CA ASP A 166 -7.16 -0.01 -34.15
C ASP A 166 -7.13 0.93 -35.37
N ASN A 167 -8.22 1.00 -36.16
CA ASN A 167 -8.44 1.98 -37.22
C ASN A 167 -9.93 2.24 -37.57
N ASN A 168 -10.89 1.87 -36.72
CA ASN A 168 -12.30 2.15 -36.98
C ASN A 168 -13.02 2.38 -35.64
N PRO A 169 -13.57 3.59 -35.38
CA PRO A 169 -14.22 3.91 -34.11
C PRO A 169 -15.47 3.06 -33.84
#